data_AF-E8R542-F1
#
_entry.id   AF-E8R542-F1
#
_cell.length_a   1.000
_cell.length_b   1.000
_cell.length_c   1.000
_cell.angle_alpha   90.00
_cell.angle_beta   90.00
_cell.angle_gamma   90.00
#
_symmetry.space_group_name_H-M   'P 1'
#
loop_
_entity.id
_entity.type
_entity.pdbx_description
1 polymer ?
#
loop_
_entity_poly.entity_id
_entity_poly.type
_entity_poly.pdbx_seq_one_letter_code
_entity_poly.pdbx_strand_id
1 'polypeptide(L)'
;MPNVPEIADPKRLMLVWGEKPNPETLTLVRQAPDAGELRESMRIVKGPQPFKHNHYFDADFFRHDPKGGTLKTVYGQRVIRVTEDFVVAILGSLEEEVGDAAAEIMYKCGYEWGMEDMKSFYARAQAEFEVEINKMSMGFLLEQWWWPLTIEGWGTWRYDFRQAKQGLIFVDLYESAVAKSIGDIGKVVCYFYAGLFAAVFSVLAKRSLGAIEIQCYSTGEDYCKFLISSSKRVNAAAFWRNEGATSKEIQRKVAQMSS
;
A
#
# COMPACT_ATOMS: atom_id res chain seq x y z
N MET A 1 11.90 -21.41 -5.55
CA MET A 1 11.86 -19.94 -5.75
C MET A 1 10.57 -19.64 -6.47
N PRO A 2 9.57 -18.97 -5.86
CA PRO A 2 8.44 -18.48 -6.65
C PRO A 2 8.99 -17.45 -7.63
N ASN A 3 8.71 -17.65 -8.92
CA ASN A 3 9.05 -16.70 -9.98
C ASN A 3 8.36 -15.38 -9.64
N VAL A 4 9.13 -14.32 -9.36
CA VAL A 4 8.55 -12.99 -9.27
C VAL A 4 7.96 -12.69 -10.64
N PRO A 5 6.61 -12.58 -10.78
CA PRO A 5 6.00 -12.39 -12.08
C PRO A 5 6.56 -11.13 -12.74
N GLU A 6 6.74 -11.18 -14.05
CA GLU A 6 7.21 -10.04 -14.83
C GLU A 6 6.17 -8.91 -14.70
N ILE A 7 6.48 -7.93 -13.85
CA ILE A 7 5.57 -6.85 -13.47
C ILE A 7 5.30 -5.99 -14.70
N ALA A 8 4.03 -5.93 -15.13
CA ALA A 8 3.58 -5.22 -16.32
C ALA A 8 4.14 -3.77 -16.38
N ASP A 9 4.51 -3.32 -17.59
CA ASP A 9 5.09 -1.99 -17.82
C ASP A 9 4.13 -0.87 -17.36
N PRO A 10 4.49 -0.08 -16.32
CA PRO A 10 3.62 0.96 -15.81
C PRO A 10 3.36 2.09 -16.82
N LYS A 11 4.19 2.28 -17.87
CA LYS A 11 3.87 3.24 -18.94
C LYS A 11 2.70 2.79 -19.81
N ARG A 12 2.52 1.48 -20.01
CA ARG A 12 1.31 0.93 -20.65
C ARG A 12 0.09 1.01 -19.73
N LEU A 13 0.26 0.87 -18.41
CA LEU A 13 -0.82 0.96 -17.43
C LEU A 13 -1.33 2.39 -17.21
N MET A 14 -0.43 3.38 -17.10
CA MET A 14 -0.82 4.79 -16.94
C MET A 14 -1.53 5.38 -18.17
N LEU A 15 -1.27 4.84 -19.37
CA LEU A 15 -1.95 5.27 -20.61
C LEU A 15 -3.43 4.82 -20.66
N VAL A 16 -3.80 3.79 -19.89
CA VAL A 16 -5.17 3.22 -19.88
C VAL A 16 -6.11 3.99 -18.95
N TRP A 17 -5.59 4.80 -18.03
CA TRP A 17 -6.39 5.55 -17.04
C TRP A 17 -7.02 6.85 -17.58
N GLY A 18 -7.35 6.90 -18.88
CA GLY A 18 -8.17 7.97 -19.48
C GLY A 18 -9.62 8.01 -18.95
N GLU A 19 -9.90 7.35 -17.83
CA GLU A 19 -11.20 7.34 -17.17
C GLU A 19 -11.37 8.59 -16.33
N LYS A 20 -12.50 9.28 -16.54
CA LYS A 20 -12.87 10.44 -15.74
C LYS A 20 -13.22 9.96 -14.33
N PRO A 21 -12.81 10.70 -13.28
CA PRO A 21 -13.09 10.29 -11.91
C PRO A 21 -14.60 10.18 -11.68
N ASN A 22 -15.05 9.09 -11.06
CA ASN A 22 -16.46 8.88 -10.75
C ASN A 22 -16.93 9.95 -9.74
N PRO A 23 -17.85 10.86 -10.13
CA PRO A 23 -18.31 11.93 -9.23
C PRO A 23 -18.97 11.41 -7.94
N GLU A 24 -19.52 10.19 -7.96
CA GLU A 24 -20.19 9.56 -6.81
C GLU A 24 -19.21 9.12 -5.70
N THR A 25 -17.95 8.82 -6.05
CA THR A 25 -16.89 8.54 -5.06
C THR A 25 -16.25 9.83 -4.55
N LEU A 26 -16.43 10.94 -5.28
CA LEU A 26 -15.94 12.28 -4.94
C LEU A 26 -16.89 13.09 -4.05
N THR A 27 -18.13 12.63 -3.85
CA THR A 27 -19.23 13.47 -3.35
C THR A 27 -19.12 13.84 -1.86
N LEU A 28 -18.18 13.25 -1.12
CA LEU A 28 -18.27 13.20 0.35
C LEU A 28 -17.18 13.96 1.09
N VAL A 29 -16.14 14.41 0.38
CA VAL A 29 -15.11 15.31 0.91
C VAL A 29 -15.38 16.77 0.52
N ARG A 30 -16.24 17.01 -0.48
CA ARG A 30 -16.62 18.36 -0.92
C ARG A 30 -17.87 18.85 -0.21
N GLN A 31 -17.76 19.97 0.50
CA GLN A 31 -18.87 20.92 0.58
C GLN A 31 -18.45 22.26 -0.04
N ALA A 32 -19.07 22.54 -1.19
CA ALA A 32 -18.88 23.66 -2.12
C ALA A 32 -17.49 23.72 -2.81
N PRO A 33 -17.42 23.57 -4.15
CA PRO A 33 -16.19 23.73 -4.90
C PRO A 33 -15.77 25.21 -4.93
N ASP A 34 -14.53 25.50 -4.56
CA ASP A 34 -13.86 26.70 -5.08
C ASP A 34 -13.64 26.45 -6.58
N ALA A 35 -14.52 27.01 -7.41
CA ALA A 35 -14.42 27.22 -8.87
C ALA A 35 -13.99 26.05 -9.81
N GLY A 36 -13.70 24.84 -9.33
CA GLY A 36 -13.21 23.74 -10.17
C GLY A 36 -11.80 23.96 -10.75
N GLU A 37 -11.06 24.96 -10.27
CA GLU A 37 -9.69 25.24 -10.72
C GLU A 37 -8.67 24.52 -9.82
N LEU A 38 -7.70 23.85 -10.45
CA LEU A 38 -6.57 23.28 -9.72
C LEU A 38 -5.59 24.39 -9.31
N ARG A 39 -5.10 24.31 -8.09
CA ARG A 39 -4.13 25.24 -7.51
C ARG A 39 -2.70 24.80 -7.84
N GLU A 40 -1.79 25.78 -7.93
CA GLU A 40 -0.37 25.51 -8.16
C GLU A 40 0.34 24.88 -6.95
N SER A 41 -0.15 25.12 -5.73
CA SER A 41 0.43 24.54 -4.51
C SER A 41 -0.59 24.43 -3.38
N MET A 42 -0.29 23.57 -2.40
CA MET A 42 -1.10 23.46 -1.18
C MET A 42 -0.96 24.73 -0.33
N ARG A 43 -2.09 25.28 0.12
CA ARG A 43 -2.13 26.47 0.96
C ARG A 43 -2.37 26.10 2.41
N ILE A 44 -1.42 26.43 3.29
CA ILE A 44 -1.64 26.36 4.74
C ILE A 44 -2.43 27.60 5.16
N VAL A 45 -3.65 27.40 5.63
CA VAL A 45 -4.50 28.48 6.17
C VAL A 45 -4.42 28.45 7.70
N LYS A 46 -4.15 29.61 8.32
CA LYS A 46 -4.22 29.75 9.78
C LYS A 46 -5.68 29.82 10.22
N GLY A 47 -6.03 29.06 11.25
CA GLY A 47 -7.38 29.03 11.81
C GLY A 47 -8.04 27.65 11.73
N PRO A 48 -9.30 27.53 12.17
CA PRO A 48 -10.07 26.30 12.00
C PRO A 48 -10.14 25.96 10.53
N GLN A 49 -9.78 24.72 10.17
CA GLN A 49 -9.92 24.25 8.80
C GLN A 49 -11.41 24.17 8.47
N PRO A 50 -11.85 24.65 7.30
CA PRO A 50 -13.25 24.61 6.90
C PRO A 50 -13.77 23.17 6.77
N PHE A 51 -12.85 22.22 6.59
CA PHE A 51 -13.14 20.79 6.42
C PHE A 51 -12.26 19.96 7.35
N LYS A 52 -12.83 18.85 7.84
CA LYS A 52 -12.05 17.81 8.51
C LYS A 52 -11.46 16.90 7.44
N HIS A 53 -10.14 16.75 7.47
CA HIS A 53 -9.42 15.70 6.76
C HIS A 53 -9.01 14.63 7.77
N ASN A 54 -8.79 13.40 7.29
CA ASN A 54 -8.29 12.27 8.07
C ASN A 54 -9.18 11.89 9.27
N HIS A 55 -10.12 10.97 9.03
CA HIS A 55 -11.09 10.51 10.00
C HIS A 55 -10.53 9.33 10.80
N TYR A 56 -9.92 9.59 11.96
CA TYR A 56 -9.33 8.54 12.80
C TYR A 56 -10.31 7.91 13.82
N PHE A 57 -11.60 8.20 13.69
CA PHE A 57 -12.64 7.56 14.50
C PHE A 57 -13.53 6.70 13.61
N ASP A 58 -13.85 5.49 14.08
CA ASP A 58 -14.69 4.52 13.39
C ASP A 58 -16.01 5.14 12.91
N ALA A 59 -16.70 5.86 13.81
CA ALA A 59 -17.98 6.52 13.55
C ALA A 59 -17.90 7.65 12.51
N ASP A 60 -16.70 8.19 12.27
CA ASP A 60 -16.47 9.25 11.30
C ASP A 60 -16.03 8.68 9.93
N PHE A 61 -15.29 7.56 9.93
CA PHE A 61 -14.74 6.95 8.71
C PHE A 61 -15.68 5.95 8.04
N PHE A 62 -16.47 5.21 8.82
CA PHE A 62 -17.35 4.18 8.32
C PHE A 62 -18.81 4.63 8.27
N ARG A 63 -19.48 4.27 7.18
CA ARG A 63 -20.91 4.49 6.97
C ARG A 63 -21.65 3.18 7.03
N HIS A 64 -22.38 3.00 8.10
CA HIS A 64 -23.19 1.82 8.35
C HIS A 64 -24.58 2.03 7.77
N ASP A 65 -25.02 1.08 6.94
CA ASP A 65 -26.43 0.91 6.59
C ASP A 65 -26.91 -0.44 7.12
N PRO A 66 -27.40 -0.50 8.37
CA PRO A 66 -27.87 -1.74 8.98
C PRO A 66 -29.08 -2.35 8.27
N LYS A 67 -29.91 -1.52 7.61
CA LYS A 67 -31.10 -2.00 6.89
C LYS A 67 -30.73 -2.68 5.59
N GLY A 68 -29.76 -2.12 4.85
CA GLY A 68 -29.22 -2.71 3.63
C GLY A 68 -28.11 -3.74 3.85
N GLY A 69 -27.61 -3.88 5.09
CA GLY A 69 -26.50 -4.77 5.42
C GLY A 69 -25.18 -4.36 4.75
N THR A 70 -24.96 -3.05 4.58
CA THR A 70 -23.76 -2.54 3.90
C THR A 70 -22.91 -1.66 4.80
N LEU A 71 -21.60 -1.73 4.55
CA LEU A 71 -20.59 -0.87 5.15
C LEU A 71 -19.80 -0.22 4.02
N LYS A 72 -19.62 1.10 4.11
CA LYS A 72 -18.81 1.87 3.16
C LYS A 72 -17.84 2.76 3.91
N THR A 73 -16.70 3.10 3.30
CA THR A 73 -15.82 4.16 3.79
C THR A 73 -16.43 5.54 3.51
N VAL A 74 -15.83 6.60 4.07
CA VAL A 74 -16.16 7.99 3.73
C VAL A 74 -15.99 8.31 2.24
N TYR A 75 -15.22 7.50 1.52
CA TYR A 75 -14.99 7.62 0.08
C TYR A 75 -15.94 6.78 -0.77
N GLY A 76 -16.94 6.15 -0.14
CA GLY A 76 -17.96 5.36 -0.83
C GLY A 76 -17.53 3.94 -1.20
N GLN A 77 -16.29 3.54 -0.90
CA GLN A 77 -15.80 2.18 -1.13
C GLN A 77 -16.54 1.19 -0.23
N ARG A 78 -17.11 0.14 -0.81
CA ARG A 78 -17.74 -0.94 -0.04
C ARG A 78 -16.66 -1.77 0.64
N VAL A 79 -16.84 -2.03 1.93
CA VAL A 79 -15.93 -2.81 2.75
C VAL A 79 -16.69 -3.86 3.55
N ILE A 80 -15.97 -4.86 4.04
CA ILE A 80 -16.47 -5.84 4.99
C ILE A 80 -15.56 -5.83 6.22
N ARG A 81 -16.14 -6.06 7.40
CA ARG A 81 -15.35 -6.32 8.61
C ARG A 81 -15.22 -7.82 8.77
N VAL A 82 -13.99 -8.26 8.98
CA VAL A 82 -13.63 -9.67 9.16
C VAL A 82 -12.80 -9.79 10.43
N THR A 83 -12.82 -10.97 11.04
CA THR A 83 -11.98 -11.27 12.20
C THR A 83 -10.58 -11.66 11.76
N GLU A 84 -9.65 -11.68 12.70
CA GLU A 84 -8.30 -12.23 12.48
C GLU A 84 -8.37 -13.70 12.04
N ASP A 85 -9.30 -14.49 12.60
CA ASP A 85 -9.54 -15.88 12.21
C ASP A 85 -9.85 -16.03 10.71
N PHE A 86 -10.55 -15.07 10.11
CA PHE A 86 -10.82 -15.08 8.69
C PHE A 86 -9.54 -14.93 7.85
N VAL A 87 -8.63 -14.05 8.27
CA VAL A 87 -7.34 -13.85 7.60
C VAL A 87 -6.49 -15.12 7.71
N VAL A 88 -6.41 -15.71 8.90
CA VAL A 88 -5.70 -16.98 9.13
C VAL A 88 -6.29 -18.10 8.29
N ALA A 89 -7.62 -18.25 8.27
CA ALA A 89 -8.30 -19.29 7.52
C ALA A 89 -8.07 -19.16 6.00
N ILE A 90 -8.11 -17.94 5.44
CA ILE A 90 -7.82 -17.72 4.02
C ILE A 90 -6.38 -18.11 3.70
N LEU A 91 -5.41 -17.69 4.51
CA LEU A 91 -4.01 -17.96 4.24
C LEU A 91 -3.68 -19.45 4.39
N GLY A 92 -4.19 -20.08 5.45
CA GLY A 92 -4.02 -21.51 5.70
C GLY A 92 -4.66 -22.36 4.61
N SER A 93 -5.94 -22.11 4.28
CA SER A 93 -6.62 -22.87 3.23
C SER A 93 -5.98 -22.67 1.85
N LEU A 94 -5.49 -21.47 1.54
CA LEU A 94 -4.76 -21.25 0.29
C LEU A 94 -3.44 -22.04 0.25
N GLU A 95 -2.68 -22.06 1.35
CA GLU A 95 -1.47 -22.89 1.45
C GLU A 95 -1.80 -24.39 1.34
N GLU A 96 -2.90 -24.86 1.92
CA GLU A 96 -3.34 -26.26 1.81
C GLU A 96 -3.71 -26.65 0.36
N GLU A 97 -4.41 -25.78 -0.35
CA GLU A 97 -4.91 -26.07 -1.70
C GLU A 97 -3.84 -25.96 -2.80
N VAL A 98 -2.91 -25.00 -2.67
CA VAL A 98 -1.95 -24.69 -3.76
C VAL A 98 -0.48 -24.79 -3.35
N GLY A 99 -0.18 -25.12 -2.09
CA GLY A 99 1.18 -25.26 -1.58
C GLY A 99 2.03 -24.01 -1.80
N ASP A 100 3.24 -24.21 -2.35
CA ASP A 100 4.23 -23.15 -2.58
C ASP A 100 3.73 -21.99 -3.46
N ALA A 101 2.67 -22.20 -4.26
CA ALA A 101 2.09 -21.15 -5.10
C ALA A 101 1.30 -20.10 -4.29
N ALA A 102 0.91 -20.38 -3.05
CA ALA A 102 0.12 -19.47 -2.22
C ALA A 102 0.80 -18.09 -2.05
N ALA A 103 2.12 -18.07 -1.85
CA ALA A 103 2.89 -16.84 -1.72
C ALA A 103 2.82 -15.96 -2.98
N GLU A 104 2.91 -16.57 -4.17
CA GLU A 104 2.82 -15.85 -5.44
C GLU A 104 1.39 -15.32 -5.68
N ILE A 105 0.37 -16.12 -5.35
CA ILE A 105 -1.03 -15.71 -5.45
C ILE A 105 -1.30 -14.51 -4.53
N MET A 106 -0.90 -14.57 -3.26
CA MET A 106 -1.09 -13.47 -2.32
C MET A 106 -0.36 -12.20 -2.75
N TYR A 107 0.86 -12.34 -3.31
CA TYR A 107 1.57 -11.20 -3.90
C TYR A 107 0.79 -10.57 -5.05
N LYS A 108 0.25 -11.39 -5.98
CA LYS A 108 -0.57 -10.89 -7.09
C LYS A 108 -1.84 -10.21 -6.60
N CYS A 109 -2.55 -10.79 -5.61
CA CYS A 109 -3.73 -10.17 -5.01
C CYS A 109 -3.41 -8.77 -4.44
N GLY A 110 -2.30 -8.65 -3.70
CA GLY A 110 -1.86 -7.36 -3.17
C GLY A 110 -1.48 -6.37 -4.28
N TYR A 111 -0.82 -6.85 -5.33
CA TYR A 111 -0.45 -6.02 -6.48
C TYR A 111 -1.67 -5.49 -7.20
N GLU A 112 -2.63 -6.34 -7.55
CA GLU A 112 -3.89 -5.92 -8.21
C GLU A 112 -4.69 -4.96 -7.34
N TRP A 113 -4.75 -5.22 -6.02
CA TRP A 113 -5.39 -4.27 -5.11
C TRP A 113 -4.69 -2.91 -5.11
N GLY A 114 -3.36 -2.88 -5.00
CA GLY A 114 -2.61 -1.63 -5.04
C GLY A 114 -2.77 -0.86 -6.34
N MET A 115 -2.89 -1.56 -7.47
CA MET A 115 -3.16 -0.93 -8.77
C MET A 115 -4.54 -0.26 -8.80
N GLU A 116 -5.57 -0.95 -8.31
CA GLU A 116 -6.94 -0.42 -8.24
C GLU A 116 -7.06 0.72 -7.23
N ASP A 117 -6.44 0.57 -6.06
CA ASP A 117 -6.42 1.58 -5.01
C ASP A 117 -5.79 2.89 -5.49
N MET A 118 -4.67 2.81 -6.24
CA MET A 118 -4.03 4.01 -6.79
C MET A 118 -4.90 4.76 -7.81
N LYS A 119 -5.76 4.09 -8.58
CA LYS A 119 -6.71 4.77 -9.47
C LYS A 119 -7.67 5.66 -8.68
N SER A 120 -8.26 5.08 -7.64
CA SER A 120 -9.20 5.77 -6.75
C SER A 120 -8.51 6.88 -5.95
N PHE A 121 -7.30 6.61 -5.45
CA PHE A 121 -6.51 7.53 -4.66
C PHE A 121 -6.11 8.79 -5.45
N TYR A 122 -5.66 8.65 -6.70
CA TYR A 122 -5.30 9.81 -7.54
C TYR A 122 -6.46 10.80 -7.69
N ALA A 123 -7.63 10.27 -8.05
CA ALA A 123 -8.85 11.06 -8.20
C ALA A 123 -9.25 11.73 -6.88
N ARG A 124 -9.24 10.96 -5.79
CA ARG A 124 -9.60 11.40 -4.44
C ARG A 124 -8.68 12.51 -3.95
N ALA A 125 -7.37 12.29 -3.96
CA ALA A 125 -6.37 13.23 -3.44
C ALA A 125 -6.41 14.56 -4.19
N GLN A 126 -6.52 14.52 -5.52
CA GLN A 126 -6.62 15.75 -6.31
C GLN A 126 -7.91 16.51 -6.05
N ALA A 127 -9.04 15.81 -5.87
CA ALA A 127 -10.32 16.45 -5.55
C ALA A 127 -10.37 17.02 -4.12
N GLU A 128 -9.71 16.36 -3.18
CA GLU A 128 -9.65 16.74 -1.77
C GLU A 128 -8.74 17.94 -1.51
N PHE A 129 -7.57 17.98 -2.18
CA PHE A 129 -6.57 19.03 -1.96
C PHE A 129 -6.51 20.08 -3.07
N GLU A 130 -7.25 19.88 -4.16
CA GLU A 130 -7.31 20.78 -5.32
C GLU A 130 -5.94 21.10 -5.92
N VAL A 131 -4.98 20.18 -5.81
CA VAL A 131 -3.62 20.31 -6.32
C VAL A 131 -3.30 19.08 -7.13
N GLU A 132 -2.58 19.25 -8.24
CA GLU A 132 -2.08 18.09 -8.99
C GLU A 132 -1.17 17.22 -8.11
N ILE A 133 -1.36 15.92 -8.17
CA ILE A 133 -0.65 14.96 -7.31
C ILE A 133 0.88 15.04 -7.43
N ASN A 134 1.39 15.39 -8.61
CA ASN A 134 2.81 15.59 -8.93
C ASN A 134 3.40 16.86 -8.28
N LYS A 135 2.56 17.82 -7.86
CA LYS A 135 2.94 19.05 -7.14
C LYS A 135 2.84 18.89 -5.63
N MET A 136 2.28 17.77 -5.15
CA MET A 136 2.26 17.44 -3.72
C MET A 136 3.63 16.92 -3.26
N SER A 137 4.00 17.21 -2.01
CA SER A 137 5.19 16.59 -1.43
C SER A 137 4.96 15.08 -1.26
N MET A 138 5.97 14.27 -1.59
CA MET A 138 5.86 12.81 -1.53
C MET A 138 5.44 12.32 -0.14
N GLY A 139 6.03 12.87 0.92
CA GLY A 139 5.68 12.47 2.29
C GLY A 139 4.20 12.74 2.60
N PHE A 140 3.70 13.92 2.24
CA PHE A 140 2.28 14.22 2.42
C PHE A 140 1.39 13.26 1.64
N LEU A 141 1.69 13.03 0.36
CA LEU A 141 0.92 12.14 -0.49
C LEU A 141 0.81 10.73 0.11
N LEU A 142 1.93 10.21 0.60
CA LEU A 142 2.00 8.88 1.18
C LEU A 142 1.23 8.78 2.50
N GLU A 143 1.28 9.81 3.36
CA GLU A 143 0.42 9.84 4.55
C GLU A 143 -1.07 9.90 4.16
N GLN A 144 -1.43 10.65 3.11
CA GLN A 144 -2.81 10.72 2.59
C GLN A 144 -3.29 9.41 1.96
N TRP A 145 -2.36 8.62 1.44
CA TRP A 145 -2.63 7.28 0.93
C TRP A 145 -2.85 6.28 2.06
N TRP A 146 -1.98 6.27 3.08
CA TRP A 146 -1.94 5.20 4.07
C TRP A 146 -2.92 5.36 5.24
N TRP A 147 -3.28 6.58 5.65
CA TRP A 147 -4.14 6.74 6.84
C TRP A 147 -5.49 6.00 6.78
N PRO A 148 -6.18 5.85 5.62
CA PRO A 148 -7.40 5.06 5.53
C PRO A 148 -7.14 3.58 5.83
N LEU A 149 -5.98 3.06 5.37
CA LEU A 149 -5.57 1.69 5.66
C LEU A 149 -5.29 1.49 7.15
N THR A 150 -4.74 2.51 7.83
CA THR A 150 -4.57 2.48 9.29
C THR A 150 -5.90 2.33 10.03
N ILE A 151 -6.91 3.15 9.72
CA ILE A 151 -8.22 3.08 10.39
C ILE A 151 -9.00 1.82 10.02
N GLU A 152 -8.75 1.25 8.84
CA GLU A 152 -9.25 -0.07 8.42
C GLU A 152 -8.56 -1.25 9.12
N GLY A 153 -7.48 -1.00 9.86
CA GLY A 153 -6.79 -2.02 10.65
C GLY A 153 -5.63 -2.71 9.92
N TRP A 154 -5.17 -2.20 8.78
CA TRP A 154 -4.03 -2.77 8.04
C TRP A 154 -2.66 -2.47 8.67
N GLY A 155 -2.62 -1.71 9.77
CA GLY A 155 -1.42 -1.36 10.51
C GLY A 155 -0.90 0.03 10.20
N THR A 156 0.13 0.44 10.94
CA THR A 156 0.83 1.72 10.75
C THR A 156 2.16 1.50 10.05
N TRP A 157 2.75 2.56 9.50
CA TRP A 157 3.93 2.40 8.66
C TRP A 157 4.94 3.53 8.79
N ARG A 158 6.15 3.28 8.28
CA ARG A 158 7.20 4.27 8.05
C ARG A 158 7.92 3.95 6.75
N TYR A 159 8.08 4.93 5.88
CA TYR A 159 8.90 4.81 4.67
C TYR A 159 10.28 5.46 4.85
N ASP A 160 11.26 4.97 4.10
CA ASP A 160 12.62 5.50 4.04
C ASP A 160 13.09 5.65 2.59
N PHE A 161 13.24 6.91 2.17
CA PHE A 161 13.72 7.30 0.85
C PHE A 161 15.18 7.75 0.83
N ARG A 162 15.94 7.61 1.93
CA ARG A 162 17.34 8.07 1.99
C ARG A 162 18.21 7.46 0.89
N GLN A 163 17.85 6.26 0.44
CA GLN A 163 18.55 5.53 -0.63
C GLN A 163 17.78 5.50 -1.97
N ALA A 164 16.77 6.35 -2.15
CA ALA A 164 15.93 6.36 -3.34
C ALA A 164 16.71 6.69 -4.62
N LYS A 165 17.76 7.53 -4.51
CA LYS A 165 18.66 7.84 -5.63
C LYS A 165 19.45 6.62 -6.10
N GLN A 166 19.78 5.71 -5.18
CA GLN A 166 20.38 4.42 -5.53
C GLN A 166 19.33 3.44 -6.06
N GLY A 167 18.02 3.76 -6.01
CA GLY A 167 16.93 2.87 -6.41
C GLY A 167 16.46 1.93 -5.30
N LEU A 168 16.65 2.30 -4.04
CA LEU A 168 16.23 1.53 -2.87
C LEU A 168 15.22 2.33 -2.06
N ILE A 169 14.08 1.72 -1.78
CA ILE A 169 13.06 2.26 -0.89
C ILE A 169 12.78 1.19 0.16
N PHE A 170 12.67 1.61 1.41
CA PHE A 170 12.30 0.71 2.50
C PHE A 170 10.99 1.15 3.13
N VAL A 171 10.19 0.17 3.54
CA VAL A 171 8.96 0.38 4.30
C VAL A 171 9.00 -0.51 5.54
N ASP A 172 8.77 0.09 6.69
CA ASP A 172 8.52 -0.59 7.95
C ASP A 172 7.02 -0.58 8.19
N LEU A 173 6.42 -1.76 8.35
CA LEU A 173 5.01 -1.96 8.64
C LEU A 173 4.87 -2.51 10.06
N TYR A 174 4.24 -1.70 10.90
CA TYR A 174 3.89 -2.04 12.27
C TYR A 174 2.46 -2.55 12.31
N GLU A 175 2.20 -3.49 13.20
CA GLU A 175 0.84 -3.98 13.42
C GLU A 175 0.17 -4.55 12.17
N SER A 176 0.96 -5.20 11.31
CA SER A 176 0.46 -5.91 10.13
C SER A 176 -0.70 -6.83 10.49
N ALA A 177 -1.86 -6.62 9.87
CA ALA A 177 -3.04 -7.47 10.06
C ALA A 177 -2.73 -8.93 9.70
N VAL A 178 -1.88 -9.16 8.69
CA VAL A 178 -1.49 -10.51 8.28
C VAL A 178 -0.55 -11.16 9.29
N ALA A 179 0.52 -10.46 9.68
CA ALA A 179 1.54 -11.06 10.54
C ALA A 179 1.08 -11.21 12.00
N LYS A 180 0.28 -10.26 12.52
CA LYS A 180 -0.29 -10.36 13.86
C LYS A 180 -1.27 -11.51 13.97
N SER A 181 -2.14 -11.71 12.98
CA SER A 181 -3.15 -12.77 13.02
C SER A 181 -2.55 -14.18 12.92
N ILE A 182 -1.44 -14.35 12.18
CA ILE A 182 -0.76 -15.64 12.08
C ILE A 182 0.12 -15.94 13.31
N GLY A 183 0.70 -14.91 13.93
CA GLY A 183 1.67 -15.08 15.02
C GLY A 183 3.07 -15.45 14.52
N ASP A 184 3.91 -15.95 15.43
CA ASP A 184 5.28 -16.36 15.14
C ASP A 184 5.31 -17.79 14.59
N ILE A 185 5.62 -17.90 13.30
CA ILE A 185 5.73 -19.18 12.60
C ILE A 185 7.11 -19.36 11.94
N GLY A 186 8.07 -18.48 12.26
CA GLY A 186 9.44 -18.54 11.75
C GLY A 186 9.58 -18.29 10.24
N LYS A 187 8.53 -17.84 9.54
CA LYS A 187 8.56 -17.47 8.11
C LYS A 187 7.92 -16.12 7.84
N VAL A 188 8.36 -15.48 6.76
CA VAL A 188 7.75 -14.26 6.21
C VAL A 188 6.41 -14.61 5.55
N VAL A 189 5.38 -13.81 5.84
CA VAL A 189 3.99 -14.09 5.42
C VAL A 189 3.30 -12.89 4.78
N CYS A 190 3.90 -11.69 4.82
CA CYS A 190 3.27 -10.48 4.31
C CYS A 190 3.41 -10.31 2.79
N TYR A 191 3.23 -11.40 2.02
CA TYR A 191 3.30 -11.38 0.55
C TYR A 191 2.29 -10.42 -0.06
N PHE A 192 1.10 -10.33 0.55
CA PHE A 192 0.05 -9.39 0.16
C PHE A 192 0.53 -7.93 0.25
N TYR A 193 1.16 -7.53 1.35
CA TYR A 193 1.71 -6.18 1.50
C TYR A 193 2.88 -5.94 0.54
N ALA A 194 3.73 -6.95 0.29
CA ALA A 194 4.78 -6.81 -0.72
C ALA A 194 4.17 -6.53 -2.11
N GLY A 195 3.12 -7.23 -2.51
CA GLY A 195 2.37 -6.93 -3.73
C GLY A 195 1.84 -5.50 -3.77
N LEU A 196 1.15 -5.09 -2.71
CA LEU A 196 0.58 -3.74 -2.55
C LEU A 196 1.65 -2.65 -2.71
N PHE A 197 2.78 -2.78 -2.00
CA PHE A 197 3.88 -1.83 -2.11
C PHE A 197 4.52 -1.84 -3.51
N ALA A 198 4.71 -3.01 -4.12
CA ALA A 198 5.26 -3.08 -5.47
C ALA A 198 4.39 -2.32 -6.48
N ALA A 199 3.06 -2.47 -6.42
CA ALA A 199 2.12 -1.75 -7.27
C ALA A 199 2.17 -0.24 -7.04
N VAL A 200 1.92 0.20 -5.80
CA VAL A 200 1.81 1.63 -5.46
C VAL A 200 3.09 2.39 -5.78
N PHE A 201 4.25 1.86 -5.39
CA PHE A 201 5.52 2.52 -5.65
C PHE A 201 5.91 2.47 -7.14
N SER A 202 5.47 1.47 -7.90
CA SER A 202 5.65 1.46 -9.37
C SER A 202 4.90 2.60 -10.04
N VAL A 203 3.65 2.84 -9.59
CA VAL A 203 2.82 3.95 -10.08
C VAL A 203 3.47 5.30 -9.76
N LEU A 204 3.88 5.50 -8.50
CA LEU A 204 4.51 6.74 -8.06
C LEU A 204 5.87 7.00 -8.72
N ALA A 205 6.68 5.95 -8.92
CA ALA A 205 7.98 6.05 -9.58
C ALA A 205 7.89 6.07 -11.12
N LYS A 206 6.71 5.83 -11.70
CA LYS A 206 6.46 5.72 -13.15
C LYS A 206 7.40 4.72 -13.84
N ARG A 207 7.75 3.65 -13.14
CA ARG A 207 8.62 2.57 -13.62
C ARG A 207 8.32 1.29 -12.85
N SER A 208 8.57 0.14 -13.47
CA SER A 208 8.30 -1.15 -12.85
C SER A 208 9.25 -1.38 -11.66
N LEU A 209 8.68 -1.63 -10.49
CA LEU A 209 9.37 -1.96 -9.24
C LEU A 209 8.72 -3.22 -8.65
N GLY A 210 9.55 -4.09 -8.07
CA GLY A 210 9.10 -5.18 -7.22
C GLY A 210 9.28 -4.84 -5.75
N ALA A 211 8.68 -5.64 -4.88
CA ALA A 211 8.93 -5.56 -3.45
C ALA A 211 9.07 -6.94 -2.80
N ILE A 212 9.75 -6.97 -1.67
CA ILE A 212 9.92 -8.19 -0.87
C ILE A 212 10.03 -7.86 0.62
N GLU A 213 9.44 -8.70 1.44
CA GLU A 213 9.64 -8.70 2.90
C GLU A 213 11.01 -9.29 3.25
N ILE A 214 11.86 -8.50 3.89
CA ILE A 214 13.23 -8.87 4.31
C ILE A 214 13.36 -9.05 5.83
N GLN A 215 12.28 -8.76 6.56
CA GLN A 215 12.12 -8.91 8.01
C GLN A 215 10.62 -9.02 8.31
N CYS A 216 10.19 -9.88 9.24
CA CYS A 216 8.77 -10.05 9.56
C CYS A 216 8.54 -10.06 11.07
N TYR A 217 7.36 -9.60 11.49
CA TYR A 217 6.88 -9.80 12.86
C TYR A 217 6.82 -11.29 13.22
N SER A 218 6.40 -12.12 12.26
CA SER A 218 6.32 -13.59 12.38
C SER A 218 7.68 -14.30 12.44
N THR A 219 8.79 -13.56 12.60
CA THR A 219 10.13 -14.08 12.88
C THR A 219 10.72 -13.49 14.18
N GLY A 220 9.87 -12.97 15.08
CA GLY A 220 10.26 -12.43 16.38
C GLY A 220 10.72 -10.97 16.39
N GLU A 221 10.44 -10.21 15.32
CA GLU A 221 10.81 -8.80 15.20
C GLU A 221 9.62 -7.88 15.52
N ASP A 222 9.87 -6.61 15.88
CA ASP A 222 8.81 -5.68 16.27
C ASP A 222 7.94 -5.20 15.09
N TYR A 223 8.39 -5.41 13.85
CA TYR A 223 7.73 -4.94 12.63
C TYR A 223 8.20 -5.71 11.40
N CYS A 224 7.41 -5.63 10.33
CA CYS A 224 7.74 -6.18 9.03
C CYS A 224 8.50 -5.13 8.20
N LYS A 225 9.64 -5.48 7.59
CA LYS A 225 10.41 -4.59 6.72
C LYS A 225 10.36 -5.05 5.28
N PHE A 226 10.07 -4.13 4.38
CA PHE A 226 10.00 -4.36 2.94
C PHE A 226 11.09 -3.59 2.22
N LEU A 227 11.68 -4.23 1.21
CA LEU A 227 12.52 -3.61 0.20
C LEU A 227 11.69 -3.45 -1.07
N ILE A 228 11.65 -2.23 -1.61
CA ILE A 228 11.09 -1.93 -2.92
C ILE A 228 12.23 -1.49 -3.85
N SER A 229 12.40 -2.17 -4.98
CA SER A 229 13.50 -1.91 -5.92
C SER A 229 13.25 -2.54 -7.30
N SER A 230 14.26 -2.54 -8.17
CA SER A 230 14.20 -3.27 -9.44
C SER A 230 14.09 -4.78 -9.20
N SER A 231 13.46 -5.51 -10.13
CA SER A 231 13.28 -6.97 -10.04
C SER A 231 14.61 -7.69 -9.81
N LYS A 232 15.71 -7.22 -10.42
CA LYS A 232 17.06 -7.76 -10.19
C LYS A 232 17.47 -7.73 -8.70
N ARG A 233 17.23 -6.62 -8.02
CA ARG A 233 17.59 -6.46 -6.59
C ARG A 233 16.61 -7.16 -5.66
N VAL A 234 15.34 -7.16 -6.02
CA VAL A 234 14.29 -7.91 -5.30
C VAL A 234 14.61 -9.41 -5.33
N ASN A 235 14.97 -9.96 -6.49
CA ASN A 235 15.36 -11.36 -6.65
C ASN A 235 16.64 -11.69 -5.87
N ALA A 236 17.64 -10.80 -5.88
CA ALA A 236 18.86 -10.98 -5.09
C ALA A 236 18.58 -10.96 -3.58
N ALA A 237 17.73 -10.04 -3.11
CA ALA A 237 17.30 -9.98 -1.72
C ALA A 237 16.52 -11.25 -1.32
N ALA A 238 15.65 -11.75 -2.20
CA ALA A 238 14.93 -13.02 -2.00
C ALA A 238 15.89 -14.20 -1.82
N PHE A 239 16.89 -14.29 -2.70
CA PHE A 239 17.93 -15.30 -2.62
C PHE A 239 18.66 -15.23 -1.27
N TRP A 240 19.17 -14.06 -0.88
CA TRP A 240 19.90 -13.93 0.39
C TRP A 240 19.04 -14.19 1.62
N ARG A 241 17.77 -13.80 1.60
CA ARG A 241 16.83 -14.11 2.69
C ARG A 241 16.65 -15.62 2.84
N ASN A 242 16.51 -16.34 1.73
CA ASN A 242 16.37 -17.80 1.75
C ASN A 242 17.66 -18.50 2.23
N GLU A 243 18.82 -17.88 2.03
CA GLU A 243 20.11 -18.31 2.59
C GLU A 243 20.29 -17.91 4.07
N GLY A 244 19.27 -17.35 4.72
CA GLY A 244 19.29 -16.97 6.13
C GLY A 244 19.96 -15.63 6.43
N ALA A 245 20.22 -14.79 5.42
CA ALA A 245 20.76 -13.45 5.65
C ALA A 245 19.75 -12.56 6.40
N THR A 246 20.25 -11.82 7.38
CA THR A 246 19.47 -10.85 8.13
C THR A 246 19.08 -9.64 7.27
N SER A 247 18.00 -8.96 7.66
CA SER A 247 17.57 -7.67 7.06
C SER A 247 18.71 -6.66 6.92
N LYS A 248 19.59 -6.54 7.93
CA LYS A 248 20.75 -5.62 7.90
C LYS A 248 21.83 -6.05 6.90
N GLU A 249 22.01 -7.35 6.68
CA GLU A 249 22.95 -7.86 5.68
C GLU A 249 22.39 -7.69 4.27
N ILE A 250 21.10 -7.99 4.07
CA ILE A 250 20.42 -7.78 2.79
C ILE A 250 20.51 -6.32 2.39
N GLN A 251 20.19 -5.38 3.28
CA GLN A 251 20.30 -3.94 3.03
C GLN A 251 21.71 -3.52 2.59
N ARG A 252 22.75 -4.03 3.25
CA ARG A 252 24.15 -3.76 2.88
C ARG A 252 24.49 -4.33 1.50
N LYS A 253 24.09 -5.57 1.23
CA LYS A 253 24.38 -6.24 -0.04
C LYS A 253 23.65 -5.58 -1.23
N VAL A 254 22.37 -5.22 -1.10
CA VAL A 254 21.62 -4.55 -2.18
C VAL A 254 22.16 -3.15 -2.48
N ALA A 255 22.67 -2.43 -1.48
CA ALA A 255 23.28 -1.12 -1.66
C ALA A 255 24.60 -1.17 -2.45
N GLN A 256 25.31 -2.31 -2.41
CA GLN A 256 26.55 -2.54 -3.15
C GLN A 256 26.32 -3.04 -4.58
N MET A 257 25.10 -3.46 -4.93
CA MET A 257 24.77 -3.88 -6.29
C MET A 257 24.72 -2.67 -7.22
N SER A 258 25.53 -2.70 -8.29
CA SER A 258 25.43 -1.73 -9.38
C SER A 258 23.99 -1.69 -9.93
N SER A 259 23.48 -0.46 -10.08
CA SER A 259 22.15 -0.15 -10.62
C SER A 259 21.98 -0.69 -12.02
#